data_AF-A0A1F7GY36-F1
#
_entry.id   AF-A0A1F7GY36-F1
#
_cell.length_a   1.000
_cell.length_b   1.000
_cell.length_c   1.000
_cell.angle_alpha   90.00
_cell.angle_beta   90.00
_cell.angle_gamma   90.00
#
_symmetry.space_group_name_H-M   'P 1'
#
loop_
_entity.id
_entity.type
_entity.pdbx_description
1 polymer ?
#
loop_
_entity_poly.entity_id
_entity_poly.type
_entity_poly.pdbx_seq_one_letter_code
_entity_poly.pdbx_strand_id
1 'polypeptide(L)'
;MKKFLLIVNTTVLILILSFIILPPPVTAQNPPQTTYSNPLFFLQELLKIFFSFNPASQPPLPISPNPSGPPPQTTSEPFPTIPAGKLGDILTNTIAISEKLEGEDIIWPPSWYFNRLTDPPSNGSYTAFYSPATSTSNLYWCTYLVINAYNLAGLTGLTRAHLATKNMQQFFMTTSGYNYIPYSVKFIDYFANPPTYQLASAGERQQALNTVKPGCATFFQYTPGVHVTNKNHTAVLKTVNLDSSYNGYIETYDANSTRKISRYPVYSGNIQGTPFTNDSLRGFGCPSL
;
A
#
# COMPACT_ATOMS: atom_id res chain seq x y z
N MET A 1 16.54 27.14 23.30
CA MET A 1 16.06 26.47 22.06
C MET A 1 15.41 27.39 21.02
N LYS A 2 14.84 28.57 21.36
CA LYS A 2 14.21 29.47 20.36
C LYS A 2 15.18 30.15 19.37
N LYS A 3 16.46 30.32 19.71
CA LYS A 3 17.45 30.96 18.82
C LYS A 3 18.02 30.04 17.72
N PHE A 4 17.90 28.72 17.88
CA PHE A 4 18.46 27.75 16.93
C PHE A 4 17.54 27.54 15.71
N LEU A 5 16.22 27.68 15.90
CA LEU A 5 15.22 27.52 14.84
C LEU A 5 15.20 28.68 13.84
N LEU A 6 15.64 29.88 14.25
CA LEU A 6 15.65 31.06 13.39
C LEU A 6 16.82 31.04 12.39
N ILE A 7 17.97 30.46 12.77
CA ILE A 7 19.17 30.43 11.91
C ILE A 7 19.00 29.45 10.74
N VAL A 8 18.35 28.30 10.97
CA VAL A 8 18.11 27.29 9.92
C VAL A 8 17.15 27.81 8.84
N ASN A 9 16.21 28.68 9.20
CA ASN A 9 15.21 29.19 8.27
C ASN A 9 15.79 30.24 7.30
N THR A 10 16.74 31.07 7.75
CA THR A 10 17.36 32.11 6.91
C THR A 10 18.35 31.52 5.91
N THR A 11 19.10 30.47 6.28
CA THR A 11 20.09 29.85 5.38
C THR A 11 19.42 29.09 4.23
N VAL A 12 18.30 28.41 4.50
CA VAL A 12 17.52 27.71 3.46
C VAL A 12 16.86 28.70 2.51
N LEU A 13 16.36 29.83 3.01
CA LEU A 13 15.76 30.89 2.18
C LEU A 13 16.77 31.54 1.23
N ILE A 14 18.01 31.76 1.70
CA ILE A 14 19.11 32.30 0.86
C ILE A 14 19.51 31.30 -0.24
N LEU A 15 19.52 29.99 0.07
CA LEU A 15 19.80 28.93 -0.89
C LEU A 15 18.72 28.78 -1.96
N ILE A 16 17.45 29.01 -1.63
CA ILE A 16 16.35 28.98 -2.60
C ILE A 16 16.40 30.22 -3.52
N LEU A 17 16.72 31.39 -2.97
CA LEU A 17 16.86 32.62 -3.75
C LEU A 17 18.05 32.58 -4.73
N SER A 18 19.15 31.89 -4.39
CA SER A 18 20.30 31.77 -5.32
C SER A 18 20.01 30.90 -6.54
N PHE A 19 19.04 29.98 -6.48
CA PHE A 19 18.58 29.22 -7.66
C PHE A 19 17.62 30.00 -8.57
N ILE A 20 17.00 31.09 -8.09
CA ILE A 20 16.03 31.87 -8.87
C ILE A 20 16.71 32.98 -9.68
N ILE A 21 17.91 33.43 -9.31
CA ILE A 21 18.52 34.66 -9.86
C ILE A 21 19.59 34.40 -10.94
N LEU A 22 20.06 33.16 -11.12
CA LEU A 22 21.06 32.84 -12.15
C LEU A 22 20.47 31.97 -13.27
N PRO A 23 20.12 32.54 -14.44
CA PRO A 23 19.87 31.71 -15.60
C PRO A 23 21.16 30.99 -16.00
N PRO A 24 21.10 29.70 -16.41
CA PRO A 24 22.27 29.00 -16.92
C PRO A 24 22.78 29.65 -18.21
N PRO A 25 24.09 29.56 -18.51
CA PRO A 25 24.62 30.02 -19.79
C PRO A 25 23.97 29.22 -20.93
N VAL A 26 23.34 29.95 -21.85
CA VAL A 26 22.69 29.41 -23.06
C VAL A 26 23.79 28.87 -23.98
N THR A 27 23.90 27.54 -24.06
CA THR A 27 24.52 26.89 -25.22
C THR A 27 23.41 26.58 -26.21
N ALA A 28 23.48 27.20 -27.38
CA ALA A 28 22.49 27.08 -28.43
C ALA A 28 22.57 25.69 -29.09
N GLN A 29 21.55 24.86 -28.89
CA GLN A 29 21.11 23.83 -29.83
C GLN A 29 19.59 23.63 -29.67
N ASN A 30 18.86 23.89 -30.76
CA ASN A 30 17.39 23.79 -30.86
C ASN A 30 16.94 22.31 -31.10
N PRO A 31 15.67 21.94 -30.85
CA PRO A 31 15.30 21.01 -29.77
C PRO A 31 14.54 19.74 -30.25
N PRO A 32 14.15 18.83 -29.35
CA PRO A 32 12.83 18.21 -29.37
C PRO A 32 11.88 19.00 -28.45
N GLN A 33 10.70 19.33 -28.95
CA GLN A 33 9.64 19.98 -28.17
C GLN A 33 9.19 19.06 -27.03
N THR A 34 9.75 19.26 -25.85
CA THR A 34 9.14 18.86 -24.58
C THR A 34 8.46 20.08 -23.98
N THR A 35 7.16 19.98 -23.80
CA THR A 35 6.31 20.94 -23.09
C THR A 35 6.90 21.18 -21.69
N TYR A 36 7.54 22.34 -21.50
CA TYR A 36 8.07 22.72 -20.21
C TYR A 36 6.92 22.96 -19.22
N SER A 37 6.97 22.21 -18.13
CA SER A 37 6.25 22.44 -16.88
C SER A 37 6.40 23.89 -16.44
N ASN A 38 5.26 24.56 -16.28
CA ASN A 38 5.19 25.93 -15.79
C ASN A 38 5.92 26.06 -14.44
N PRO A 39 6.96 26.91 -14.31
CA PRO A 39 7.72 27.08 -13.06
C PRO A 39 6.84 27.54 -11.88
N LEU A 40 5.67 28.15 -12.15
CA LEU A 40 4.66 28.43 -11.12
C LEU A 40 4.10 27.15 -10.48
N PHE A 41 3.96 26.05 -11.23
CA PHE A 41 3.46 24.79 -10.70
C PHE A 41 4.45 24.18 -9.71
N PHE A 42 5.75 24.26 -10.01
CA PHE A 42 6.81 23.77 -9.12
C PHE A 42 6.89 24.59 -7.83
N LEU A 43 6.75 25.92 -7.93
CA LEU A 43 6.70 26.81 -6.76
C LEU A 43 5.47 26.55 -5.88
N GLN A 44 4.32 26.24 -6.50
CA GLN A 44 3.07 25.93 -5.79
C GLN A 44 3.14 24.61 -5.02
N GLU A 45 3.76 23.57 -5.60
CA GLU A 45 4.00 22.29 -4.91
C GLU A 45 5.05 22.43 -3.79
N LEU A 46 6.10 23.23 -4.00
CA LEU A 46 7.08 23.53 -2.94
C LEU A 46 6.41 24.22 -1.74
N LEU A 47 5.56 25.22 -1.98
CA LEU A 47 4.84 25.95 -0.92
C LEU A 47 3.88 25.03 -0.15
N LYS A 48 3.19 24.09 -0.80
CA LYS A 48 2.34 23.10 -0.10
C LYS A 48 3.13 22.26 0.90
N ILE A 49 4.36 21.89 0.58
CA ILE A 49 5.23 21.13 1.49
C ILE A 49 5.58 21.97 2.72
N PHE A 50 5.92 23.25 2.55
CA PHE A 50 6.27 24.13 3.68
C PHE A 50 5.08 24.51 4.57
N PHE A 51 3.88 24.72 4.00
CA PHE A 51 2.68 25.01 4.80
C PHE A 51 2.06 23.78 5.48
N SER A 52 2.41 22.56 5.04
CA SER A 52 1.95 21.31 5.67
C SER A 52 2.67 20.98 6.98
N PHE A 53 3.77 21.68 7.30
CA PHE A 53 4.60 21.43 8.50
C PHE A 53 4.41 22.44 9.63
N ASN A 54 3.37 23.28 9.60
CA ASN A 54 3.05 24.16 10.73
C ASN A 54 1.82 23.64 11.51
N PRO A 55 2.02 22.87 12.60
CA PRO A 55 0.92 22.33 13.41
C PRO A 55 0.11 23.41 14.15
N ALA A 56 0.52 24.69 14.08
CA ALA A 56 -0.12 25.81 14.77
C ALA A 56 -1.03 26.68 13.88
N SER A 57 -1.17 26.37 12.58
CA SER A 57 -1.97 27.19 11.65
C SER A 57 -3.09 26.44 10.92
N GLN A 58 -3.47 25.25 11.39
CA GLN A 58 -4.76 24.67 10.99
C GLN A 58 -5.88 25.43 11.71
N PRO A 59 -6.88 25.96 11.00
CA PRO A 59 -8.11 26.39 11.66
C PRO A 59 -8.70 25.18 12.40
N PRO A 60 -9.27 25.37 13.60
CA PRO A 60 -9.91 24.26 14.31
C PRO A 60 -10.93 23.61 13.38
N LEU A 61 -10.82 22.28 13.24
CA LEU A 61 -11.80 21.48 12.52
C LEU A 61 -13.20 21.86 13.02
N PRO A 62 -14.19 22.04 12.14
CA PRO A 62 -15.56 22.22 12.58
C PRO A 62 -15.92 21.03 13.47
N ILE A 63 -16.36 21.34 14.70
CA ILE A 63 -16.86 20.35 15.65
C ILE A 63 -18.05 19.68 14.97
N SER A 64 -17.82 18.48 14.43
CA SER A 64 -18.91 17.62 14.00
C SER A 64 -19.82 17.41 15.21
N PRO A 65 -21.14 17.60 15.11
CA PRO A 65 -22.03 17.31 16.22
C PRO A 65 -21.80 15.86 16.64
N ASN A 66 -21.37 15.71 17.89
CA ASN A 66 -21.17 14.43 18.55
C ASN A 66 -22.52 13.72 18.56
N PRO A 67 -22.73 12.60 17.83
CA PRO A 67 -23.96 11.86 17.96
C PRO A 67 -23.99 11.32 19.39
N SER A 68 -24.88 11.89 20.20
CA SER A 68 -25.07 11.58 21.62
C SER A 68 -25.82 10.25 21.81
N GLY A 69 -25.38 9.23 21.08
CA GLY A 69 -25.85 7.86 21.22
C GLY A 69 -24.84 7.06 22.03
N PRO A 70 -25.29 6.07 22.83
CA PRO A 70 -24.36 5.09 23.37
C PRO A 70 -23.56 4.46 22.21
N PRO A 71 -22.28 4.13 22.42
CA PRO A 71 -21.48 3.45 21.40
C PRO A 71 -22.29 2.24 20.88
N PRO A 72 -22.37 2.01 19.56
CA PRO A 72 -23.03 0.83 19.02
C PRO A 72 -22.53 -0.37 19.80
N GLN A 73 -23.46 -1.11 20.41
CA GLN A 73 -23.13 -2.38 21.05
C GLN A 73 -22.34 -3.19 20.05
N THR A 74 -21.16 -3.65 20.48
CA THR A 74 -20.37 -4.67 19.81
C THR A 74 -21.21 -5.94 19.73
N THR A 75 -22.11 -6.01 18.75
CA THR A 75 -22.43 -7.29 18.13
C THR A 75 -21.10 -7.79 17.61
N SER A 76 -20.59 -8.85 18.23
CA SER A 76 -19.41 -9.57 17.76
C SER A 76 -19.52 -9.69 16.24
N GLU A 77 -18.70 -8.92 15.50
CA GLU A 77 -18.65 -9.04 14.05
C GLU A 77 -18.41 -10.52 13.77
N PRO A 78 -19.26 -11.20 12.97
CA PRO A 78 -19.03 -12.59 12.66
C PRO A 78 -17.63 -12.70 12.07
N PHE A 79 -16.86 -13.69 12.56
CA PHE A 79 -15.57 -14.02 11.96
C PHE A 79 -15.74 -14.09 10.44
N PRO A 80 -14.82 -13.51 9.66
CA PRO A 80 -14.94 -13.52 8.21
C PRO A 80 -15.19 -14.96 7.76
N THR A 81 -16.22 -15.17 6.94
CA THR A 81 -16.51 -16.49 6.39
C THR A 81 -15.28 -16.92 5.60
N ILE A 82 -14.54 -17.89 6.14
CA ILE A 82 -13.35 -18.44 5.49
C ILE A 82 -13.82 -19.10 4.19
N PRO A 83 -13.37 -18.63 3.01
CA PRO A 83 -13.77 -19.25 1.75
C PRO A 83 -13.34 -20.71 1.74
N ALA A 84 -14.16 -21.62 1.20
CA ALA A 84 -13.73 -23.01 1.06
C ALA A 84 -12.53 -23.14 0.11
N GLY A 85 -11.74 -24.20 0.30
CA GLY A 85 -10.58 -24.52 -0.55
C GLY A 85 -9.38 -23.59 -0.32
N LYS A 86 -8.56 -23.42 -1.36
CA LYS A 86 -7.22 -22.81 -1.24
C LYS A 86 -7.23 -21.38 -0.68
N LEU A 87 -8.27 -20.60 -0.95
CA LEU A 87 -8.42 -19.25 -0.39
C LEU A 87 -8.59 -19.26 1.12
N GLY A 88 -9.33 -20.22 1.67
CA GLY A 88 -9.47 -20.40 3.10
C GLY A 88 -8.21 -20.90 3.78
N ASP A 89 -7.49 -21.81 3.12
CA ASP A 89 -6.18 -22.28 3.58
C ASP A 89 -5.17 -21.12 3.64
N ILE A 90 -5.16 -20.23 2.63
CA ILE A 90 -4.32 -19.04 2.64
C ILE A 90 -4.64 -18.15 3.84
N LEU A 91 -5.92 -17.86 4.11
CA LEU A 91 -6.32 -17.05 5.26
C LEU A 91 -5.93 -17.67 6.58
N THR A 92 -6.17 -18.97 6.74
CA THR A 92 -5.81 -19.71 7.96
C THR A 92 -4.32 -19.62 8.23
N ASN A 93 -3.49 -19.83 7.19
CA ASN A 93 -2.04 -19.70 7.31
C ASN A 93 -1.58 -18.25 7.50
N THR A 94 -2.28 -17.28 6.92
CA THR A 94 -2.03 -15.86 7.13
C THR A 94 -2.28 -15.47 8.60
N ILE A 95 -3.37 -15.97 9.20
CA ILE A 95 -3.67 -15.78 10.62
C ILE A 95 -2.58 -16.40 11.48
N ALA A 96 -2.21 -17.66 11.21
CA ALA A 96 -1.16 -18.35 11.96
C ALA A 96 0.19 -17.63 11.88
N ILE A 97 0.57 -17.08 10.71
CA ILE A 97 1.76 -16.24 10.59
C ILE A 97 1.57 -14.95 11.40
N SER A 98 0.44 -14.26 11.23
CA SER A 98 0.15 -12.97 11.85
C SER A 98 0.17 -13.04 13.38
N GLU A 99 -0.34 -14.11 13.98
CA GLU A 99 -0.30 -14.37 15.43
C GLU A 99 1.13 -14.47 15.95
N LYS A 100 2.03 -15.11 15.18
CA LYS A 100 3.44 -15.28 15.50
C LYS A 100 4.34 -14.10 15.12
N LEU A 101 3.78 -13.04 14.52
CA LEU A 101 4.52 -11.80 14.33
C LEU A 101 4.59 -11.05 15.66
N GLU A 102 5.81 -10.85 16.14
CA GLU A 102 6.10 -10.10 17.35
C GLU A 102 6.49 -8.65 17.00
N GLY A 103 6.09 -7.73 17.88
CA GLY A 103 6.61 -6.37 17.87
C GLY A 103 8.03 -6.37 18.43
N GLU A 104 8.96 -5.74 17.73
CA GLU A 104 10.26 -5.43 18.30
C GLU A 104 10.23 -4.03 18.89
N ASP A 105 10.74 -3.88 20.12
CA ASP A 105 11.00 -2.60 20.79
C ASP A 105 12.09 -1.74 20.10
N ILE A 106 12.50 -2.09 18.87
CA ILE A 106 13.75 -1.60 18.30
C ILE A 106 13.68 -0.16 17.80
N ILE A 107 12.55 0.43 17.37
CA ILE A 107 12.54 1.86 16.98
C ILE A 107 11.24 2.63 17.24
N TRP A 108 11.46 3.79 17.86
CA TRP A 108 10.64 5.00 17.96
C TRP A 108 10.32 5.59 16.55
N PRO A 109 9.06 5.93 16.22
CA PRO A 109 7.97 6.17 17.13
C PRO A 109 7.20 4.88 17.49
N PRO A 110 6.59 4.84 18.69
CA PRO A 110 6.02 3.64 19.36
C PRO A 110 4.72 3.09 18.71
N SER A 111 4.61 3.15 17.39
CA SER A 111 3.40 2.78 16.64
C SER A 111 3.65 1.75 15.54
N TRP A 112 4.87 1.20 15.46
CA TRP A 112 5.26 0.23 14.44
C TRP A 112 5.34 -1.15 15.11
N TYR A 113 4.44 -2.05 14.74
CA TYR A 113 4.13 -3.23 15.54
C TYR A 113 4.92 -4.50 15.19
N PHE A 114 5.90 -4.46 14.28
CA PHE A 114 6.54 -5.69 13.79
C PHE A 114 8.01 -5.49 13.59
N ASN A 115 8.76 -6.60 13.67
CA ASN A 115 9.89 -6.88 12.77
C ASN A 115 10.26 -8.37 12.63
N ARG A 116 9.74 -9.29 13.46
CA ARG A 116 10.25 -10.67 13.50
C ARG A 116 9.16 -11.74 13.45
N LEU A 117 9.47 -12.82 12.73
CA LEU A 117 8.80 -14.12 12.86
C LEU A 117 9.73 -15.02 13.69
N THR A 118 9.31 -15.39 14.89
CA THR A 118 10.16 -16.12 15.86
C THR A 118 10.02 -17.65 15.75
N ASP A 119 8.85 -18.13 15.36
CA ASP A 119 8.53 -19.54 15.23
C ASP A 119 7.81 -19.82 13.89
N PRO A 120 8.54 -20.06 12.79
CA PRO A 120 7.93 -20.17 11.47
C PRO A 120 6.95 -21.35 11.38
N PRO A 121 5.68 -21.13 10.99
CA PRO A 121 4.75 -22.23 10.76
C PRO A 121 5.23 -23.13 9.61
N SER A 122 4.87 -24.42 9.69
CA SER A 122 5.19 -25.44 8.70
C SER A 122 3.98 -26.35 8.47
N ASN A 123 3.82 -26.81 7.23
CA ASN A 123 2.83 -27.84 6.85
C ASN A 123 3.49 -29.19 6.51
N GLY A 124 4.77 -29.39 6.86
CA GLY A 124 5.57 -30.57 6.55
C GLY A 124 6.23 -30.55 5.17
N SER A 125 5.59 -29.93 4.16
CA SER A 125 6.17 -29.75 2.82
C SER A 125 6.90 -28.41 2.65
N TYR A 126 6.54 -27.43 3.48
CA TYR A 126 7.06 -26.08 3.44
C TYR A 126 7.11 -25.51 4.86
N THR A 127 8.20 -24.83 5.19
CA THR A 127 8.34 -24.05 6.41
C THR A 127 8.50 -22.58 6.02
N ALA A 128 7.67 -21.71 6.61
CA ALA A 128 7.70 -20.28 6.37
C ALA A 128 9.12 -19.74 6.55
N PHE A 129 9.65 -19.09 5.53
CA PHE A 129 10.97 -18.49 5.67
C PHE A 129 10.84 -17.08 6.23
N TYR A 130 11.87 -16.68 6.95
CA TYR A 130 12.03 -15.34 7.47
C TYR A 130 13.51 -14.95 7.39
N SER A 131 13.79 -13.65 7.39
CA SER A 131 15.11 -13.16 7.76
C SER A 131 15.07 -12.84 9.25
N PRO A 132 16.05 -13.29 10.04
CA PRO A 132 16.15 -12.84 11.43
C PRO A 132 16.38 -11.32 11.42
N ALA A 133 15.54 -10.59 12.14
CA ALA A 133 15.68 -9.16 12.34
C ALA A 133 16.87 -8.89 13.28
N THR A 134 18.06 -8.74 12.69
CA THR A 134 19.27 -8.32 13.42
C THR A 134 19.46 -6.81 13.38
N SER A 135 18.60 -6.10 12.64
CA SER A 135 18.62 -4.65 12.40
C SER A 135 17.31 -4.22 11.72
N THR A 136 17.06 -2.91 11.66
CA THR A 136 15.94 -2.28 10.93
C THR A 136 15.89 -2.60 9.43
N SER A 137 16.98 -3.13 8.88
CA SER A 137 17.10 -3.58 7.49
C SER A 137 16.60 -5.01 7.25
N ASN A 138 16.35 -5.81 8.30
CA ASN A 138 16.05 -7.24 8.21
C ASN A 138 14.65 -7.61 8.73
N LEU A 139 13.64 -6.78 8.43
CA LEU A 139 12.27 -6.93 8.91
C LEU A 139 11.55 -8.12 8.25
N TYR A 140 10.47 -8.63 8.85
CA TYR A 140 9.57 -9.55 8.15
C TYR A 140 8.74 -8.79 7.10
N TRP A 141 9.15 -8.87 5.83
CA TRP A 141 8.60 -8.09 4.73
C TRP A 141 7.17 -8.50 4.38
N CYS A 142 6.41 -7.54 3.85
CA CYS A 142 5.04 -7.73 3.40
C CYS A 142 4.90 -8.82 2.31
N THR A 143 5.91 -8.96 1.45
CA THR A 143 5.98 -10.03 0.45
C THR A 143 6.23 -11.41 1.07
N TYR A 144 6.93 -11.51 2.22
CA TYR A 144 7.10 -12.79 2.92
C TYR A 144 5.76 -13.33 3.40
N LEU A 145 4.85 -12.46 3.88
CA LEU A 145 3.51 -12.86 4.30
C LEU A 145 2.76 -13.59 3.19
N VAL A 146 2.71 -12.99 1.99
CA VAL A 146 2.01 -13.59 0.84
C VAL A 146 2.68 -14.90 0.41
N ILE A 147 4.02 -14.90 0.26
CA ILE A 147 4.74 -16.10 -0.19
C ILE A 147 4.53 -17.25 0.81
N ASN A 148 4.73 -16.99 2.10
CA ASN A 148 4.61 -18.01 3.13
C ASN A 148 3.17 -18.53 3.23
N ALA A 149 2.17 -17.64 3.26
CA ALA A 149 0.77 -18.05 3.37
C ALA A 149 0.32 -18.92 2.18
N TYR A 150 0.75 -18.57 0.96
CA TYR A 150 0.40 -19.32 -0.24
C TYR A 150 1.08 -20.69 -0.29
N ASN A 151 2.39 -20.76 0.01
CA ASN A 151 3.09 -22.05 0.02
C ASN A 151 2.59 -22.97 1.15
N LEU A 152 2.25 -22.42 2.33
CA LEU A 152 1.62 -23.19 3.41
C LEU A 152 0.22 -23.69 3.05
N ALA A 153 -0.52 -22.97 2.21
CA ALA A 153 -1.76 -23.46 1.61
C ALA A 153 -1.54 -24.53 0.52
N GLY A 154 -0.29 -24.92 0.26
CA GLY A 154 0.08 -25.90 -0.78
C GLY A 154 -0.02 -25.35 -2.20
N LEU A 155 0.11 -24.03 -2.37
CA LEU A 155 0.21 -23.38 -3.68
C LEU A 155 1.68 -23.10 -4.00
N THR A 156 2.18 -23.72 -5.06
CA THR A 156 3.60 -23.68 -5.42
C THR A 156 3.92 -22.60 -6.46
N GLY A 157 5.14 -22.04 -6.41
CA GLY A 157 5.68 -21.16 -7.46
C GLY A 157 6.13 -19.80 -6.93
N LEU A 158 5.50 -19.31 -5.87
CA LEU A 158 5.99 -18.12 -5.16
C LEU A 158 7.26 -18.45 -4.36
N THR A 159 8.39 -17.92 -4.81
CA THR A 159 9.70 -18.06 -4.14
C THR A 159 10.31 -16.69 -3.76
N ARG A 160 11.53 -16.71 -3.21
CA ARG A 160 12.35 -15.51 -2.94
C ARG A 160 12.68 -14.68 -4.19
N ALA A 161 12.46 -15.17 -5.40
CA ALA A 161 12.57 -14.34 -6.61
C ALA A 161 11.49 -13.23 -6.68
N HIS A 162 10.41 -13.39 -5.92
CA HIS A 162 9.25 -12.50 -5.92
C HIS A 162 9.22 -11.54 -4.72
N LEU A 163 10.36 -11.29 -4.07
CA LEU A 163 10.41 -10.39 -2.90
C LEU A 163 10.15 -8.92 -3.24
N ALA A 164 10.35 -8.53 -4.50
CA ALA A 164 9.87 -7.26 -5.02
C ALA A 164 8.39 -7.37 -5.37
N THR A 165 7.55 -6.45 -4.87
CA THR A 165 6.10 -6.41 -5.14
C THR A 165 5.78 -6.41 -6.64
N LYS A 166 6.62 -5.75 -7.46
CA LYS A 166 6.50 -5.77 -8.93
C LYS A 166 6.62 -7.20 -9.49
N ASN A 167 7.66 -7.93 -9.11
CA ASN A 167 7.89 -9.30 -9.56
C ASN A 167 6.77 -10.23 -9.08
N MET A 168 6.28 -10.03 -7.85
CA MET A 168 5.14 -10.78 -7.34
C MET A 168 3.87 -10.49 -8.14
N GLN A 169 3.56 -9.23 -8.45
CA GLN A 169 2.40 -8.92 -9.30
C GLN A 169 2.52 -9.61 -10.67
N GLN A 170 3.70 -9.53 -11.30
CA GLN A 170 3.96 -10.20 -12.57
C GLN A 170 3.71 -11.72 -12.49
N PHE A 171 4.10 -12.37 -11.38
CA PHE A 171 3.81 -13.78 -11.16
C PHE A 171 2.31 -14.07 -11.26
N PHE A 172 1.45 -13.31 -10.58
CA PHE A 172 0.00 -13.48 -10.64
C PHE A 172 -0.59 -13.15 -12.02
N MET A 173 0.07 -12.33 -12.82
CA MET A 173 -0.36 -11.99 -14.18
C MET A 173 -0.01 -13.05 -15.22
N THR A 174 1.01 -13.89 -14.98
CA THR A 174 1.61 -14.73 -16.02
C THR A 174 1.72 -16.21 -15.68
N THR A 175 1.45 -16.59 -14.43
CA THR A 175 1.61 -17.98 -13.98
C THR A 175 0.28 -18.72 -14.04
N SER A 176 0.27 -19.88 -14.70
CA SER A 176 -0.88 -20.77 -14.71
C SER A 176 -1.30 -21.18 -13.29
N GLY A 177 -2.60 -21.26 -13.03
CA GLY A 177 -3.14 -21.50 -11.68
C GLY A 177 -3.23 -20.24 -10.81
N TYR A 178 -2.85 -19.07 -11.34
CA TYR A 178 -2.99 -17.77 -10.69
C TYR A 178 -3.64 -16.76 -11.63
N ASN A 179 -4.33 -15.79 -11.04
CA ASN A 179 -4.99 -14.72 -11.78
C ASN A 179 -4.75 -13.37 -11.09
N TYR A 180 -4.48 -12.35 -11.90
CA TYR A 180 -4.43 -10.97 -11.47
C TYR A 180 -5.72 -10.25 -11.88
N ILE A 181 -6.47 -9.79 -10.89
CA ILE A 181 -7.69 -9.02 -11.06
C ILE A 181 -7.33 -7.52 -10.97
N PRO A 182 -7.32 -6.78 -12.09
CA PRO A 182 -7.05 -5.34 -12.06
C PRO A 182 -8.17 -4.60 -11.32
N TYR A 183 -7.81 -3.55 -10.58
CA TYR A 183 -8.77 -2.74 -9.82
C TYR A 183 -8.71 -1.26 -10.19
N SER A 184 -7.60 -0.54 -9.96
CA SER A 184 -7.51 0.89 -10.32
C SER A 184 -6.86 1.10 -11.69
N VAL A 185 -6.00 0.17 -12.09
CA VAL A 185 -5.21 0.21 -13.32
C VAL A 185 -5.30 -1.15 -14.03
N LYS A 186 -5.61 -1.11 -15.31
CA LYS A 186 -5.58 -2.27 -16.21
C LYS A 186 -4.44 -2.10 -17.21
N PHE A 187 -3.44 -2.95 -17.12
CA PHE A 187 -2.30 -2.93 -18.04
C PHE A 187 -2.72 -3.41 -19.42
N ILE A 188 -2.35 -2.64 -20.43
CA ILE A 188 -2.49 -3.02 -21.85
C ILE A 188 -1.21 -3.78 -22.25
N ASP A 189 -0.05 -3.19 -21.94
CA ASP A 189 1.24 -3.84 -22.00
C ASP A 189 2.03 -3.54 -20.71
N TYR A 190 2.12 -4.56 -19.86
CA TYR A 190 2.85 -4.50 -18.60
C TYR A 190 4.38 -4.51 -18.80
N PHE A 191 4.86 -5.07 -19.92
CA PHE A 191 6.28 -5.27 -20.21
C PHE A 191 6.89 -4.16 -21.06
N ALA A 192 6.07 -3.28 -21.64
CA ALA A 192 6.52 -2.05 -22.28
C ALA A 192 7.34 -1.16 -21.32
N ASN A 193 8.18 -0.29 -21.89
CA ASN A 193 8.97 0.69 -21.15
C ASN A 193 8.71 2.12 -21.69
N PRO A 194 7.86 2.93 -21.04
CA PRO A 194 7.11 2.63 -19.81
C PRO A 194 5.92 1.68 -20.04
N PRO A 195 5.43 0.96 -19.00
CA PRO A 195 4.23 0.15 -19.11
C PRO A 195 3.04 0.99 -19.56
N THR A 196 2.22 0.44 -20.46
CA THR A 196 1.00 1.10 -20.94
C THR A 196 -0.21 0.55 -20.21
N TYR A 197 -1.15 1.44 -19.88
CA TYR A 197 -2.30 1.09 -19.06
C TYR A 197 -3.49 2.01 -19.32
N GLN A 198 -4.65 1.55 -18.88
CA GLN A 198 -5.87 2.36 -18.77
C GLN A 198 -6.34 2.40 -17.33
N LEU A 199 -7.00 3.50 -16.96
CA LEU A 199 -7.67 3.62 -15.67
C LEU A 199 -8.95 2.80 -15.70
N ALA A 200 -9.18 2.05 -14.62
CA ALA A 200 -10.42 1.32 -14.47
C ALA A 200 -11.59 2.27 -14.19
N SER A 201 -12.67 2.07 -14.90
CA SER A 201 -13.95 2.73 -14.66
C SER A 201 -14.56 2.32 -13.30
N ALA A 202 -15.56 3.07 -12.83
CA ALA A 202 -16.28 2.72 -11.61
C ALA A 202 -16.93 1.32 -11.69
N GLY A 203 -17.52 0.97 -12.84
CA GLY A 203 -18.11 -0.35 -13.06
C GLY A 203 -17.08 -1.48 -13.02
N GLU A 204 -15.88 -1.28 -13.58
CA GLU A 204 -14.79 -2.26 -13.51
C GLU A 204 -14.27 -2.45 -12.08
N ARG A 205 -14.16 -1.36 -11.30
CA ARG A 205 -13.79 -1.44 -9.87
C ARG A 205 -14.81 -2.26 -9.07
N GLN A 206 -16.10 -2.03 -9.30
CA GLN A 206 -17.18 -2.80 -8.68
C GLN A 206 -17.14 -4.28 -9.10
N GLN A 207 -16.89 -4.56 -10.38
CA GLN A 207 -16.73 -5.92 -10.87
C GLN A 207 -15.52 -6.64 -10.22
N ALA A 208 -14.40 -5.94 -10.07
CA ALA A 208 -13.24 -6.48 -9.36
C ALA A 208 -13.60 -6.82 -7.91
N LEU A 209 -14.30 -5.93 -7.18
CA LEU A 209 -14.76 -6.16 -5.81
C LEU A 209 -15.74 -7.34 -5.67
N ASN A 210 -16.56 -7.62 -6.69
CA ASN A 210 -17.43 -8.81 -6.70
C ASN A 210 -16.63 -10.12 -6.89
N THR A 211 -15.53 -10.03 -7.63
CA THR A 211 -14.74 -11.19 -8.06
C THR A 211 -13.77 -11.63 -6.97
N VAL A 212 -13.11 -10.67 -6.31
CA VAL A 212 -12.11 -10.96 -5.29
C VAL A 212 -12.73 -11.62 -4.07
N LYS A 213 -11.92 -12.41 -3.38
CA LYS A 213 -12.31 -13.12 -2.17
C LYS A 213 -11.22 -12.99 -1.11
N PRO A 214 -11.59 -13.07 0.18
CA PRO A 214 -10.62 -13.21 1.25
C PRO A 214 -9.56 -14.30 0.94
N GLY A 215 -8.28 -14.01 1.19
CA GLY A 215 -7.14 -14.85 0.83
C GLY A 215 -6.37 -14.38 -0.41
N CYS A 216 -6.97 -13.55 -1.27
CA CYS A 216 -6.23 -12.94 -2.38
C CYS A 216 -5.15 -11.97 -1.88
N ALA A 217 -4.00 -11.89 -2.56
CA ALA A 217 -3.01 -10.85 -2.33
C ALA A 217 -3.53 -9.50 -2.85
N THR A 218 -3.24 -8.40 -2.14
CA THR A 218 -3.57 -7.03 -2.57
C THR A 218 -2.29 -6.29 -2.94
N PHE A 219 -2.24 -5.64 -4.11
CA PHE A 219 -1.05 -4.94 -4.58
C PHE A 219 -1.21 -3.41 -4.50
N PHE A 220 -0.49 -2.78 -3.58
CA PHE A 220 -0.38 -1.32 -3.50
C PHE A 220 0.91 -0.90 -4.18
N GLN A 221 0.85 -0.26 -5.35
CA GLN A 221 2.07 0.03 -6.12
C GLN A 221 1.96 1.32 -6.90
N TYR A 222 3.07 2.05 -7.01
CA TYR A 222 3.16 3.31 -7.74
C TYR A 222 2.96 3.18 -9.24
N THR A 223 1.94 3.81 -9.80
CA THR A 223 1.77 4.03 -11.24
C THR A 223 2.01 5.50 -11.55
N PRO A 224 3.05 5.85 -12.34
CA PRO A 224 3.31 7.25 -12.71
C PRO A 224 2.08 7.89 -13.35
N GLY A 225 1.69 9.07 -12.89
CA GLY A 225 0.51 9.79 -13.40
C GLY A 225 -0.82 9.38 -12.77
N VAL A 226 -0.83 8.35 -11.91
CA VAL A 226 -2.04 7.90 -11.20
C VAL A 226 -1.84 7.94 -9.68
N HIS A 227 -0.69 7.46 -9.20
CA HIS A 227 -0.32 7.46 -7.78
C HIS A 227 0.84 8.45 -7.58
N VAL A 228 1.03 9.00 -6.37
CA VAL A 228 2.02 10.09 -6.14
C VAL A 228 3.22 9.70 -5.28
N THR A 229 3.32 8.44 -4.82
CA THR A 229 4.48 7.95 -4.05
C THR A 229 5.04 6.67 -4.66
N ASN A 230 6.36 6.54 -4.67
CA ASN A 230 7.11 5.41 -5.25
C ASN A 230 7.14 4.16 -4.35
N LYS A 231 6.32 4.13 -3.29
CA LYS A 231 6.28 3.01 -2.35
C LYS A 231 5.39 1.88 -2.88
N ASN A 232 5.84 0.65 -2.64
CA ASN A 232 5.15 -0.56 -3.03
C ASN A 232 4.93 -1.43 -1.79
N HIS A 233 3.78 -2.09 -1.73
CA HIS A 233 3.37 -2.94 -0.62
C HIS A 233 2.44 -4.05 -1.12
N THR A 234 2.43 -5.16 -0.39
CA THR A 234 1.47 -6.23 -0.62
C THR A 234 0.91 -6.70 0.71
N ALA A 235 -0.31 -7.21 0.69
CA ALA A 235 -0.97 -7.71 1.88
C ALA A 235 -1.91 -8.86 1.48
N VAL A 236 -2.50 -9.56 2.45
CA VAL A 236 -3.51 -10.59 2.17
C VAL A 236 -4.89 -10.02 2.49
N LEU A 237 -5.80 -10.04 1.54
CA LEU A 237 -7.19 -9.58 1.69
C LEU A 237 -7.89 -10.41 2.77
N LYS A 238 -8.26 -9.79 3.87
CA LYS A 238 -8.96 -10.41 5.00
C LYS A 238 -10.47 -10.44 4.79
N THR A 239 -11.05 -9.34 4.33
CA THR A 239 -12.50 -9.23 4.16
C THR A 239 -12.86 -8.18 3.11
N VAL A 240 -14.04 -8.36 2.51
CA VAL A 240 -14.73 -7.39 1.68
C VAL A 240 -16.14 -7.27 2.25
N ASN A 241 -16.45 -6.14 2.87
CA ASN A 241 -17.73 -5.88 3.50
C ASN A 241 -18.35 -4.64 2.86
N LEU A 242 -19.26 -4.86 1.91
CA LEU A 242 -19.85 -3.82 1.08
C LEU A 242 -21.37 -3.97 1.05
N ASP A 243 -22.09 -2.85 1.07
CA ASP A 243 -23.50 -2.80 0.79
C ASP A 243 -23.80 -2.89 -0.72
N SER A 244 -25.08 -2.91 -1.10
CA SER A 244 -25.53 -2.94 -2.50
C SER A 244 -25.11 -1.72 -3.33
N SER A 245 -24.69 -0.64 -2.66
CA SER A 245 -24.19 0.59 -3.27
C SER A 245 -22.66 0.62 -3.33
N TYR A 246 -21.99 -0.49 -2.99
CA TYR A 246 -20.53 -0.60 -2.89
C TYR A 246 -19.90 0.38 -1.90
N ASN A 247 -20.61 0.71 -0.82
CA ASN A 247 -20.03 1.42 0.33
C ASN A 247 -19.73 0.43 1.45
N GLY A 248 -18.68 0.71 2.22
CA GLY A 248 -18.28 -0.14 3.34
C GLY A 248 -16.78 -0.12 3.54
N TYR A 249 -16.15 -1.29 3.62
CA TYR A 249 -14.71 -1.41 3.78
C TYR A 249 -14.14 -2.71 3.22
N ILE A 250 -12.85 -2.71 2.95
CA ILE A 250 -12.03 -3.92 2.87
C ILE A 250 -11.03 -3.93 4.03
N GLU A 251 -10.56 -5.11 4.41
CA GLU A 251 -9.44 -5.24 5.35
C GLU A 251 -8.36 -6.14 4.80
N THR A 252 -7.12 -5.91 5.23
CA THR A 252 -5.96 -6.73 4.88
C THR A 252 -5.24 -7.20 6.14
N TYR A 253 -4.67 -8.39 6.09
CA TYR A 253 -3.57 -8.79 6.97
C TYR A 253 -2.26 -8.27 6.39
N ASP A 254 -1.52 -7.56 7.22
CA ASP A 254 -0.31 -6.85 6.87
C ASP A 254 0.90 -7.36 7.65
N ALA A 255 2.06 -7.23 7.01
CA ALA A 255 3.37 -7.38 7.61
C ALA A 255 4.23 -6.18 7.20
N ASN A 256 5.25 -5.83 8.00
CA ASN A 256 6.04 -4.61 7.79
C ASN A 256 5.17 -3.34 7.69
N SER A 257 4.20 -3.22 8.60
CA SER A 257 3.24 -2.12 8.69
C SER A 257 3.11 -1.63 10.14
N THR A 258 2.38 -0.54 10.37
CA THR A 258 2.09 -0.05 11.72
C THR A 258 1.03 -0.89 12.44
N ARG A 259 0.29 -1.75 11.70
CA ARG A 259 -0.80 -2.59 12.21
C ARG A 259 -0.80 -3.95 11.53
N LYS A 260 -1.23 -5.02 12.24
CA LYS A 260 -1.41 -6.38 11.67
C LYS A 260 -2.57 -6.41 10.70
N ILE A 261 -3.56 -5.55 10.93
CA ILE A 261 -4.76 -5.42 10.12
C ILE A 261 -4.94 -3.96 9.74
N SER A 262 -5.06 -3.69 8.45
CA SER A 262 -5.44 -2.37 7.92
C SER A 262 -6.86 -2.44 7.38
N ARG A 263 -7.67 -1.42 7.68
CA ARG A 263 -9.04 -1.27 7.17
C ARG A 263 -9.07 -0.08 6.22
N TYR A 264 -9.60 -0.28 5.03
CA TYR A 264 -9.71 0.75 4.00
C TYR A 264 -11.19 1.00 3.68
N PRO A 265 -11.70 2.23 3.89
CA PRO A 265 -13.07 2.56 3.53
C PRO A 265 -13.27 2.48 2.01
N VAL A 266 -14.47 2.07 1.61
CA VAL A 266 -14.90 2.00 0.21
C VAL A 266 -16.13 2.89 0.05
N TYR A 267 -16.11 3.75 -0.97
CA TYR A 267 -17.24 4.60 -1.34
C TYR A 267 -17.57 4.40 -2.82
N SER A 268 -18.78 3.92 -3.12
CA SER A 268 -19.25 3.65 -4.48
C SER A 268 -18.28 2.78 -5.29
N GLY A 269 -17.64 1.81 -4.63
CA GLY A 269 -16.65 0.92 -5.23
C GLY A 269 -15.23 1.49 -5.29
N ASN A 270 -14.98 2.67 -4.72
CA ASN A 270 -13.66 3.28 -4.64
C ASN A 270 -13.02 3.11 -3.24
N ILE A 271 -11.97 2.31 -3.15
CA ILE A 271 -11.13 2.12 -1.96
C ILE A 271 -10.28 3.38 -1.71
N GLN A 272 -10.41 3.94 -0.51
CA GLN A 272 -9.71 5.15 -0.08
C GLN A 272 -8.75 4.89 1.09
N GLY A 273 -7.89 5.86 1.39
CA GLY A 273 -7.00 5.79 2.56
C GLY A 273 -5.95 4.67 2.49
N THR A 274 -5.58 4.24 1.29
CA THR A 274 -4.54 3.22 1.10
C THR A 274 -3.17 3.75 1.58
N PRO A 275 -2.19 2.90 1.94
CA PRO A 275 -0.99 3.26 2.73
C PRO A 275 -0.10 4.37 2.16
N PHE A 276 -0.37 4.77 0.93
CA PHE A 276 0.51 5.54 0.08
C PHE A 276 -0.16 6.76 -0.57
N THR A 277 -1.49 6.76 -0.76
CA THR A 277 -2.38 7.90 -1.08
C THR A 277 -3.84 7.44 -1.19
N ASN A 278 -4.76 8.32 -1.60
CA ASN A 278 -6.01 7.87 -2.23
C ASN A 278 -5.68 7.07 -3.50
N ASP A 279 -6.33 5.90 -3.65
CA ASP A 279 -6.30 5.05 -4.86
C ASP A 279 -4.95 4.38 -5.22
N SER A 280 -4.11 3.97 -4.26
CA SER A 280 -2.83 3.28 -4.58
C SER A 280 -2.94 1.76 -4.79
N LEU A 281 -4.13 1.16 -4.56
CA LEU A 281 -4.38 -0.26 -4.77
C LEU A 281 -4.54 -0.52 -6.27
N ARG A 282 -3.61 -1.26 -6.88
CA ARG A 282 -3.67 -1.59 -8.32
C ARG A 282 -4.63 -2.72 -8.65
N GLY A 283 -4.70 -3.72 -7.77
CA GLY A 283 -5.43 -4.95 -8.04
C GLY A 283 -5.08 -6.05 -7.06
N PHE A 284 -5.55 -7.25 -7.39
CA PHE A 284 -5.54 -8.40 -6.52
C PHE A 284 -4.95 -9.61 -7.22
N GLY A 285 -4.15 -10.41 -6.53
CA GLY A 285 -3.66 -11.69 -7.01
C GLY A 285 -4.38 -12.83 -6.31
N CYS A 286 -5.04 -13.71 -7.04
CA CYS A 286 -5.76 -14.85 -6.48
C CYS A 286 -5.28 -16.15 -7.15
N PRO A 287 -5.37 -17.30 -6.48
CA PRO A 287 -5.35 -18.59 -7.17
C PRO A 287 -6.50 -18.63 -8.18
N SER A 288 -6.27 -19.23 -9.35
CA SER A 288 -7.34 -19.55 -10.29
C SER A 288 -8.12 -20.74 -9.70
N LEU A 289 -9.41 -20.53 -9.41
CA LEU A 289 -10.32 -21.59 -8.95
C LEU A 289 -10.65 -22.56 -10.07
#